data_AF-A0A6B1HDC8-F1
#
_entry.id   AF-A0A6B1HDC8-F1
#
_cell.length_a   1.000
_cell.length_b   1.000
_cell.length_c   1.000
_cell.angle_alpha   90.00
_cell.angle_beta   90.00
_cell.angle_gamma   90.00
#
_symmetry.space_group_name_H-M   'P 1'
#
loop_
_entity.id
_entity.type
_entity.pdbx_description
1 polymer ?
#
loop_
_entity_poly.entity_id
_entity_poly.type
_entity_poly.pdbx_seq_one_letter_code
_entity_poly.pdbx_strand_id
1 'polypeptide(L)'
;MSLRQIAALMATATIASGAIFWYRDGDPAPPVAADDVGHRATPPLEETESSLTGVFALADDWERNAALYALLARADRARVETLIAAAKALEPPVPHRYDIVRVLYMRYASLSPEEAVDHVLASDAKPSWIGAVFGAWAETNLDSALARASALGPLAKGVAARAILALDLTPQQRLEAIRRLGMEAALAELALWEHRRRPGEPPAVAWHRATSLQEGPRKDEIMLQAALAWALEDPPTAWEAVEGHFASLPIRGRESAIVDVMREVLDVWAADDPAGPARWLRDAVLHRGMNATPYAPASSKVDYMLGIAVMRPLARSNPRAAWEIAQAMPVSIRKDVFRNLAETDTDAAVELYGSMDRPHQAVFAPNLAAALMYKNPELGVRWWAALDRRMRERTAGHLRAVHRKAPGLIERLIGEIDDAAAQHRAAEEVLGALGDPEADWRWVTTLGTVPPEESALRTVFLRWHARDAHAAIRAVSSLADHRVRDYLLAGVADE
;
A
#
# COMPACT_ATOMS: atom_id res chain seq x y z
N MET A 1 -23.13 27.83 -9.60
CA MET A 1 -23.15 26.58 -8.80
C MET A 1 -21.99 26.64 -7.82
N SER A 2 -22.20 26.37 -6.52
CA SER A 2 -21.14 26.48 -5.50
C SER A 2 -20.27 25.21 -5.42
N LEU A 3 -19.02 25.32 -4.94
CA LEU A 3 -18.11 24.17 -4.72
C LEU A 3 -18.74 23.07 -3.83
N ARG A 4 -19.63 23.43 -2.90
CA ARG A 4 -20.42 22.47 -2.10
C ARG A 4 -21.49 21.73 -2.91
N GLN A 5 -22.09 22.38 -3.92
CA GLN A 5 -23.06 21.74 -4.83
C GLN A 5 -22.36 20.80 -5.83
N ILE A 6 -21.13 21.10 -6.24
CA ILE A 6 -20.29 20.23 -7.06
C ILE A 6 -19.87 18.98 -6.26
N ALA A 7 -19.49 19.13 -5.00
CA ALA A 7 -19.15 18.00 -4.13
C ALA A 7 -20.34 17.08 -3.83
N ALA A 8 -21.55 17.63 -3.64
CA ALA A 8 -22.77 16.85 -3.44
C ALA A 8 -23.21 16.06 -4.69
N LEU A 9 -23.02 16.63 -5.89
CA LEU A 9 -23.27 15.94 -7.16
C LEU A 9 -22.24 14.81 -7.42
N MET A 10 -20.96 15.05 -7.09
CA MET A 10 -19.89 14.05 -7.21
C MET A 10 -20.08 12.88 -6.22
N ALA A 11 -20.53 13.15 -4.98
CA ALA A 11 -20.82 12.10 -4.00
C ALA A 11 -21.99 11.19 -4.44
N THR A 12 -23.01 11.76 -5.10
CA THR A 12 -24.17 10.99 -5.60
C THR A 12 -23.80 10.14 -6.83
N ALA A 13 -22.92 10.64 -7.70
CA ALA A 13 -22.38 9.87 -8.82
C ALA A 13 -21.42 8.74 -8.38
N THR A 14 -20.70 8.94 -7.27
CA THR A 14 -19.76 7.93 -6.72
C THR A 14 -20.52 6.77 -6.06
N ILE A 15 -21.70 7.00 -5.48
CA ILE A 15 -22.54 5.96 -4.87
C ILE A 15 -23.19 5.04 -5.93
N ALA A 16 -23.42 5.54 -7.16
CA ALA A 16 -23.80 4.70 -8.31
C ALA A 16 -22.61 3.98 -8.97
N SER A 17 -21.36 4.35 -8.64
CA SER A 17 -20.13 3.86 -9.26
C SER A 17 -19.45 2.73 -8.49
N GLY A 18 -20.15 2.07 -7.55
CA GLY A 18 -19.64 0.98 -6.70
C GLY A 18 -19.24 -0.32 -7.43
N ALA A 19 -19.00 -0.29 -8.73
CA ALA A 19 -18.54 -1.42 -9.55
C ALA A 19 -17.40 -1.03 -10.52
N ILE A 20 -16.57 -0.04 -10.19
CA ILE A 20 -15.28 0.20 -10.87
C ILE A 20 -14.14 -0.31 -9.97
N PHE A 21 -13.97 -1.63 -9.97
CA PHE A 21 -12.65 -2.25 -9.85
C PHE A 21 -12.51 -3.16 -11.07
N TRP A 22 -11.30 -3.25 -11.63
CA TRP A 22 -10.88 -3.95 -12.85
C TRP A 22 -10.71 -3.07 -14.11
N TYR A 23 -9.58 -2.34 -14.16
CA TYR A 23 -8.68 -2.26 -15.32
C TYR A 23 -7.32 -1.73 -14.82
N ARG A 24 -6.38 -2.65 -14.57
CA ARG A 24 -4.95 -2.34 -14.45
C ARG A 24 -4.20 -3.40 -15.23
N ASP A 25 -4.23 -3.24 -16.55
CA ASP A 25 -3.24 -3.76 -17.50
C ASP A 25 -3.45 -3.02 -18.82
N GLY A 26 -2.47 -2.19 -19.18
CA GLY A 26 -2.46 -1.35 -20.36
C GLY A 26 -1.36 -0.31 -20.19
N ASP A 27 -0.26 -0.50 -20.92
CA ASP A 27 0.83 0.48 -20.99
C ASP A 27 0.28 1.88 -21.31
N PRO A 28 0.82 2.94 -20.69
CA PRO A 28 0.41 4.30 -21.03
C PRO A 28 0.75 4.57 -22.49
N ALA A 29 -0.27 4.83 -23.32
CA ALA A 29 -0.06 5.35 -24.66
C ALA A 29 0.77 6.65 -24.58
N PRO A 30 1.72 6.87 -25.50
CA PRO A 30 2.54 8.08 -25.48
C PRO A 30 1.65 9.33 -25.67
N PRO A 31 2.06 10.47 -25.07
CA PRO A 31 1.32 11.72 -25.19
C PRO A 31 1.22 12.13 -26.67
N VAL A 32 -0.01 12.29 -27.16
CA VAL A 32 -0.28 12.89 -28.47
C VAL A 32 0.11 14.37 -28.38
N ALA A 33 1.03 14.81 -29.24
CA ALA A 33 1.47 16.19 -29.33
C ALA A 33 0.29 17.11 -29.65
N ALA A 34 0.18 18.24 -28.93
CA ALA A 34 -0.98 19.13 -28.93
C ALA A 34 -1.12 20.04 -30.18
N ASP A 35 -0.33 19.83 -31.24
CA ASP A 35 -0.15 20.83 -32.30
C ASP A 35 -0.78 20.48 -33.66
N ASP A 36 -1.73 19.52 -33.74
CA ASP A 36 -2.41 19.25 -35.02
C ASP A 36 -3.90 18.89 -34.88
N VAL A 37 -4.67 19.76 -34.21
CA VAL A 37 -6.15 19.75 -34.32
C VAL A 37 -6.56 20.77 -35.38
N GLY A 38 -6.34 20.43 -36.64
CA GLY A 38 -7.03 21.09 -37.74
C GLY A 38 -8.54 21.02 -37.51
N HIS A 39 -9.21 22.17 -37.49
CA HIS A 39 -10.66 22.29 -37.41
C HIS A 39 -11.33 21.49 -38.53
N ARG A 40 -11.62 20.21 -38.27
CA ARG A 40 -12.63 19.47 -39.02
C ARG A 40 -13.97 20.10 -38.67
N ALA A 41 -14.66 20.60 -39.68
CA ALA A 41 -16.02 21.10 -39.53
C ALA A 41 -16.88 20.02 -38.84
N THR A 42 -17.47 20.36 -37.70
CA THR A 42 -18.45 19.53 -37.03
C THR A 42 -19.61 19.32 -38.00
N PRO A 43 -19.97 18.08 -38.36
CA PRO A 43 -21.13 17.84 -39.22
C PRO A 43 -22.40 18.42 -38.56
N PRO A 44 -23.40 18.84 -39.35
CA PRO A 44 -24.66 19.33 -38.80
C PRO A 44 -25.29 18.26 -37.89
N LEU A 45 -25.82 18.69 -36.73
CA LEU A 45 -26.38 17.82 -35.68
C LEU A 45 -27.32 16.72 -36.22
N GLU A 46 -28.12 17.03 -37.25
CA GLU A 46 -29.05 16.08 -37.88
C GLU A 46 -28.38 14.86 -38.55
N GLU A 47 -27.17 15.00 -39.10
CA GLU A 47 -26.44 13.86 -39.69
C GLU A 47 -25.74 13.02 -38.63
N THR A 48 -25.18 13.67 -37.60
CA THR A 48 -24.50 13.04 -36.46
C THR A 48 -25.44 12.19 -35.61
N GLU A 49 -26.69 12.61 -35.43
CA GLU A 49 -27.72 11.87 -34.67
C GLU A 49 -28.23 10.61 -35.40
N SER A 50 -28.02 10.52 -36.72
CA SER A 50 -28.59 9.46 -37.55
C SER A 50 -27.73 8.19 -37.68
N SER A 51 -26.45 8.25 -37.27
CA SER A 51 -25.50 7.15 -37.47
C SER A 51 -24.65 6.84 -36.24
N LEU A 52 -24.31 5.56 -36.07
CA LEU A 52 -23.46 5.10 -34.97
C LEU A 52 -22.06 5.72 -35.04
N THR A 53 -21.50 5.90 -36.23
CA THR A 53 -20.20 6.56 -36.44
C THR A 53 -20.25 8.02 -35.99
N GLY A 54 -21.36 8.73 -36.24
CA GLY A 54 -21.59 10.08 -35.72
C GLY A 54 -21.58 10.12 -34.20
N VAL A 55 -22.28 9.18 -33.55
CA VAL A 55 -22.28 9.03 -32.08
C VAL A 55 -20.85 8.84 -31.55
N PHE A 56 -20.04 7.96 -32.14
CA PHE A 56 -18.66 7.74 -31.70
C PHE A 56 -17.74 8.96 -31.86
N ALA A 57 -18.04 9.87 -32.78
CA ALA A 57 -17.23 11.07 -33.01
C ALA A 57 -17.45 12.17 -31.94
N LEU A 58 -18.49 12.05 -31.11
CA LEU A 58 -18.80 13.03 -30.06
C LEU A 58 -17.81 12.88 -28.90
N ALA A 59 -17.10 13.96 -28.57
CA ALA A 59 -16.09 13.98 -27.51
C ALA A 59 -16.72 14.02 -26.11
N ASP A 60 -17.85 14.71 -25.97
CA ASP A 60 -18.55 14.86 -24.71
C ASP A 60 -19.44 13.63 -24.40
N ASP A 61 -19.35 13.12 -23.18
CA ASP A 61 -20.07 11.92 -22.75
C ASP A 61 -21.59 12.14 -22.69
N TRP A 62 -22.04 13.36 -22.40
CA TRP A 62 -23.47 13.69 -22.33
C TRP A 62 -24.07 13.77 -23.73
N GLU A 63 -23.44 14.50 -24.65
CA GLU A 63 -23.86 14.60 -26.05
C GLU A 63 -23.87 13.21 -26.71
N ARG A 64 -22.84 12.39 -26.46
CA ARG A 64 -22.74 11.03 -26.98
C ARG A 64 -23.91 10.16 -26.53
N ASN A 65 -24.22 10.18 -25.22
CA ASN A 65 -25.34 9.41 -24.69
C ASN A 65 -26.68 9.92 -25.22
N ALA A 66 -26.88 11.24 -25.32
CA ALA A 66 -28.10 11.82 -25.86
C ALA A 66 -28.32 11.40 -27.33
N ALA A 67 -27.29 11.49 -28.18
CA ALA A 67 -27.35 11.06 -29.56
C ALA A 67 -27.61 9.55 -29.69
N LEU A 68 -27.00 8.74 -28.82
CA LEU A 68 -27.27 7.29 -28.78
C LEU A 68 -28.72 6.98 -28.42
N TYR A 69 -29.30 7.63 -27.42
CA TYR A 69 -30.70 7.45 -27.06
C TYR A 69 -31.65 7.95 -28.15
N ALA A 70 -31.33 9.07 -28.83
CA ALA A 70 -32.07 9.55 -29.99
C ALA A 70 -32.08 8.51 -31.13
N LEU A 71 -30.91 7.95 -31.45
CA LEU A 71 -30.76 6.88 -32.43
C LEU A 71 -31.58 5.63 -32.07
N LEU A 72 -31.70 5.32 -30.78
CA LEU A 72 -32.39 4.13 -30.27
C LEU A 72 -33.90 4.30 -30.05
N ALA A 73 -34.39 5.54 -29.98
CA ALA A 73 -35.78 5.84 -29.64
C ALA A 73 -36.80 5.13 -30.56
N ARG A 74 -36.45 4.96 -31.84
CA ARG A 74 -37.28 4.30 -32.86
C ARG A 74 -36.65 3.02 -33.42
N ALA A 75 -35.52 2.59 -32.88
CA ALA A 75 -34.88 1.36 -33.33
C ALA A 75 -35.71 0.14 -32.89
N ASP A 76 -36.07 -0.69 -33.86
CA ASP A 76 -36.61 -2.03 -33.61
C ASP A 76 -35.48 -3.00 -33.26
N ARG A 77 -35.85 -4.25 -32.97
CA ARG A 77 -34.89 -5.30 -32.61
C ARG A 77 -33.79 -5.49 -33.66
N ALA A 78 -34.17 -5.66 -34.92
CA ALA A 78 -33.23 -5.93 -36.02
C ALA A 78 -32.24 -4.77 -36.21
N ARG A 79 -32.73 -3.53 -36.04
CA ARG A 79 -31.87 -2.34 -36.07
C ARG A 79 -30.88 -2.34 -34.90
N VAL A 80 -31.31 -2.66 -33.67
CA VAL A 80 -30.40 -2.72 -32.51
C VAL A 80 -29.32 -3.79 -32.68
N GLU A 81 -29.68 -4.98 -33.17
CA GLU A 81 -28.70 -6.04 -33.48
C GLU A 81 -27.67 -5.57 -34.51
N THR A 82 -28.13 -4.91 -35.58
CA THR A 82 -27.25 -4.33 -36.60
C THR A 82 -26.29 -3.29 -36.00
N LEU A 83 -26.78 -2.45 -35.08
CA LEU A 83 -25.94 -1.46 -34.39
C LEU A 83 -24.93 -2.12 -33.45
N ILE A 84 -25.29 -3.20 -32.75
CA ILE A 84 -24.36 -3.95 -31.90
C ILE A 84 -23.25 -4.58 -32.77
N ALA A 85 -23.61 -5.20 -33.89
CA ALA A 85 -22.65 -5.78 -34.82
C ALA A 85 -21.71 -4.69 -35.38
N ALA A 86 -22.26 -3.55 -35.81
CA ALA A 86 -21.48 -2.41 -36.30
C ALA A 86 -20.52 -1.87 -35.23
N ALA A 87 -21.00 -1.64 -34.00
CA ALA A 87 -20.15 -1.18 -32.89
C ALA A 87 -19.00 -2.17 -32.58
N LYS A 88 -19.27 -3.47 -32.69
CA LYS A 88 -18.26 -4.52 -32.48
C LYS A 88 -17.27 -4.65 -33.65
N ALA A 89 -17.64 -4.26 -34.86
CA ALA A 89 -16.80 -4.33 -36.05
C ALA A 89 -15.92 -3.09 -36.26
N LEU A 90 -16.08 -2.03 -35.44
CA LEU A 90 -15.24 -0.83 -35.54
C LEU A 90 -13.77 -1.15 -35.24
N GLU A 91 -12.93 -0.85 -36.22
CA GLU A 91 -11.47 -0.90 -36.14
C GLU A 91 -10.86 0.47 -36.49
N PRO A 92 -9.88 0.97 -35.72
CA PRO A 92 -9.37 0.40 -34.46
C PRO A 92 -10.40 0.48 -33.32
N PRO A 93 -10.20 -0.24 -32.20
CA PRO A 93 -11.06 -0.12 -31.02
C PRO A 93 -11.12 1.34 -30.57
N VAL A 94 -12.29 1.96 -30.72
CA VAL A 94 -12.51 3.34 -30.29
C VAL A 94 -12.74 3.42 -28.78
N PRO A 95 -12.31 4.52 -28.13
CA PRO A 95 -12.71 4.83 -26.76
C PRO A 95 -14.24 4.72 -26.62
N HIS A 96 -14.74 4.22 -25.49
CA HIS A 96 -16.18 4.09 -25.18
C HIS A 96 -16.97 3.03 -25.98
N ARG A 97 -16.33 2.23 -26.84
CA ARG A 97 -16.99 1.10 -27.54
C ARG A 97 -17.77 0.20 -26.60
N TYR A 98 -17.22 -0.12 -25.43
CA TYR A 98 -17.88 -0.99 -24.47
C TYR A 98 -19.14 -0.37 -23.87
N ASP A 99 -19.14 0.93 -23.58
CA ASP A 99 -20.29 1.64 -23.01
C ASP A 99 -21.42 1.78 -24.02
N ILE A 100 -21.10 2.09 -25.28
CA ILE A 100 -22.10 2.16 -26.35
C ILE A 100 -22.75 0.79 -26.55
N VAL A 101 -21.95 -0.29 -26.65
CA VAL A 101 -22.49 -1.65 -26.77
C VAL A 101 -23.34 -2.03 -25.55
N ARG A 102 -22.94 -1.60 -24.35
CA ARG A 102 -23.71 -1.80 -23.12
C ARG A 102 -25.11 -1.16 -23.22
N VAL A 103 -25.20 0.09 -23.65
CA VAL A 103 -26.49 0.80 -23.83
C VAL A 103 -27.34 0.17 -24.93
N LEU A 104 -26.70 -0.27 -26.04
CA LEU A 104 -27.40 -1.01 -27.10
C LEU A 104 -28.02 -2.32 -26.56
N TYR A 105 -27.29 -3.07 -25.74
CA TYR A 105 -27.81 -4.27 -25.08
C TYR A 105 -28.94 -3.96 -24.08
N MET A 106 -28.90 -2.84 -23.36
CA MET A 106 -30.03 -2.40 -22.52
C MET A 106 -31.29 -2.19 -23.37
N ARG A 107 -31.15 -1.51 -24.53
CA ARG A 107 -32.27 -1.32 -25.46
C ARG A 107 -32.76 -2.64 -26.02
N TYR A 108 -31.87 -3.54 -26.42
CA TYR A 108 -32.25 -4.87 -26.91
C TYR A 108 -33.06 -5.63 -25.84
N ALA A 109 -32.59 -5.64 -24.59
CA ALA A 109 -33.28 -6.28 -23.49
C ALA A 109 -34.68 -5.70 -23.24
N SER A 110 -34.87 -4.39 -23.44
CA SER A 110 -36.20 -3.75 -23.32
C SER A 110 -37.18 -4.13 -24.45
N LEU A 111 -36.68 -4.61 -25.59
CA LEU A 111 -37.49 -5.00 -26.76
C LEU A 111 -37.75 -6.51 -26.77
N SER A 112 -36.73 -7.32 -26.50
CA SER A 112 -36.78 -8.78 -26.53
C SER A 112 -35.74 -9.37 -25.55
N PRO A 113 -36.08 -9.49 -24.26
CA PRO A 113 -35.10 -9.81 -23.23
C PRO A 113 -34.48 -11.20 -23.35
N GLU A 114 -35.28 -12.21 -23.70
CA GLU A 114 -34.77 -13.59 -23.86
C GLU A 114 -33.76 -13.69 -25.01
N GLU A 115 -34.09 -13.10 -26.15
CA GLU A 115 -33.19 -13.06 -27.31
C GLU A 115 -31.96 -12.21 -27.05
N ALA A 116 -32.08 -11.11 -26.29
CA ALA A 116 -30.92 -10.31 -25.88
C ALA A 116 -29.96 -11.10 -24.98
N VAL A 117 -30.47 -11.96 -24.08
CA VAL A 117 -29.65 -12.87 -23.28
C VAL A 117 -28.97 -13.90 -24.18
N ASP A 118 -29.71 -14.53 -25.09
CA ASP A 118 -29.14 -15.52 -25.99
C ASP A 118 -28.06 -14.90 -26.89
N HIS A 119 -28.33 -13.70 -27.41
CA HIS A 119 -27.40 -12.94 -28.24
C HIS A 119 -26.14 -12.50 -27.47
N VAL A 120 -26.26 -12.04 -26.21
CA VAL A 120 -25.07 -11.66 -25.43
C VAL A 120 -24.23 -12.87 -25.08
N LEU A 121 -24.85 -14.00 -24.70
CA LEU A 121 -24.15 -15.24 -24.32
C LEU A 121 -23.52 -15.98 -25.50
N ALA A 122 -24.12 -15.90 -26.70
CA ALA A 122 -23.55 -16.45 -27.92
C ALA A 122 -22.36 -15.64 -28.44
N SER A 123 -22.22 -14.38 -28.00
CA SER A 123 -21.05 -13.54 -28.30
C SER A 123 -19.93 -13.75 -27.28
N ASP A 124 -18.71 -13.25 -27.54
CA ASP A 124 -17.65 -13.15 -26.53
C ASP A 124 -18.08 -12.18 -25.40
N ALA A 125 -18.93 -12.68 -24.52
CA ALA A 125 -19.75 -11.91 -23.60
C ALA A 125 -18.88 -11.21 -22.56
N LYS A 126 -18.80 -9.88 -22.61
CA LYS A 126 -18.21 -9.12 -21.51
C LYS A 126 -19.19 -9.08 -20.33
N PRO A 127 -18.71 -9.21 -19.07
CA PRO A 127 -19.57 -9.13 -17.89
C PRO A 127 -20.48 -7.90 -17.85
N SER A 128 -19.99 -6.73 -18.28
CA SER A 128 -20.78 -5.49 -18.30
C SER A 128 -22.01 -5.58 -19.21
N TRP A 129 -21.96 -6.35 -20.30
CA TRP A 129 -23.09 -6.53 -21.21
C TRP A 129 -24.14 -7.48 -20.63
N ILE A 130 -23.71 -8.59 -20.01
CA ILE A 130 -24.62 -9.51 -19.30
C ILE A 130 -25.34 -8.73 -18.20
N GLY A 131 -24.61 -7.96 -17.39
CA GLY A 131 -25.20 -7.13 -16.33
C GLY A 131 -26.23 -6.13 -16.88
N ALA A 132 -25.92 -5.47 -18.00
CA ALA A 132 -26.84 -4.52 -18.63
C ALA A 132 -28.14 -5.15 -19.14
N VAL A 133 -28.08 -6.34 -19.75
CA VAL A 133 -29.27 -7.08 -20.20
C VAL A 133 -30.15 -7.47 -19.01
N PHE A 134 -29.56 -8.06 -17.97
CA PHE A 134 -30.32 -8.52 -16.80
C PHE A 134 -30.85 -7.38 -15.93
N GLY A 135 -30.10 -6.27 -15.80
CA GLY A 135 -30.59 -5.07 -15.13
C GLY A 135 -31.82 -4.49 -15.81
N ALA A 136 -31.73 -4.23 -17.13
CA ALA A 136 -32.84 -3.69 -17.92
C ALA A 136 -34.05 -4.64 -17.97
N TRP A 137 -33.83 -5.95 -18.07
CA TRP A 137 -34.92 -6.93 -18.01
C TRP A 137 -35.59 -6.95 -16.63
N ALA A 138 -34.82 -6.96 -15.55
CA ALA A 138 -35.39 -7.03 -14.20
C ALA A 138 -36.19 -5.76 -13.81
N GLU A 139 -35.89 -4.59 -14.39
CA GLU A 139 -36.70 -3.38 -14.24
C GLU A 139 -38.13 -3.52 -14.79
N THR A 140 -38.32 -4.34 -15.84
CA THR A 140 -39.63 -4.54 -16.48
C THR A 140 -40.32 -5.82 -16.02
N ASN A 141 -39.57 -6.88 -15.75
CA ASN A 141 -40.07 -8.18 -15.30
C ASN A 141 -39.02 -8.92 -14.47
N LEU A 142 -38.97 -8.60 -13.18
CA LEU A 142 -38.05 -9.19 -12.21
C LEU A 142 -38.15 -10.73 -12.15
N ASP A 143 -39.37 -11.28 -12.18
CA ASP A 143 -39.56 -12.72 -12.01
C ASP A 143 -38.99 -13.55 -13.16
N SER A 144 -39.20 -13.11 -14.40
CA SER A 144 -38.62 -13.75 -15.58
C SER A 144 -37.10 -13.58 -15.63
N ALA A 145 -36.59 -12.38 -15.30
CA ALA A 145 -35.14 -12.13 -15.23
C ALA A 145 -34.46 -13.04 -14.20
N LEU A 146 -35.04 -13.20 -13.00
CA LEU A 146 -34.54 -14.10 -11.96
C LEU A 146 -34.58 -15.58 -12.40
N ALA A 147 -35.66 -16.01 -13.04
CA ALA A 147 -35.78 -17.37 -13.57
C ALA A 147 -34.73 -17.67 -14.64
N ARG A 148 -34.46 -16.72 -15.55
CA ARG A 148 -33.43 -16.89 -16.57
C ARG A 148 -32.02 -16.84 -15.97
N ALA A 149 -31.76 -15.90 -15.06
CA ALA A 149 -30.46 -15.76 -14.40
C ALA A 149 -30.09 -17.00 -13.58
N SER A 150 -31.06 -17.63 -12.91
CA SER A 150 -30.80 -18.81 -12.07
C SER A 150 -30.34 -20.03 -12.87
N ALA A 151 -30.72 -20.11 -14.15
CA ALA A 151 -30.37 -21.17 -15.11
C ALA A 151 -29.02 -20.95 -15.81
N LEU A 152 -28.35 -19.81 -15.60
CA LEU A 152 -27.04 -19.53 -16.19
C LEU A 152 -25.91 -20.31 -15.50
N GLY A 153 -24.80 -20.48 -16.22
CA GLY A 153 -23.55 -20.97 -15.64
C GLY A 153 -23.00 -20.02 -14.55
N PRO A 154 -22.15 -20.50 -13.63
CA PRO A 154 -21.79 -19.79 -12.40
C PRO A 154 -21.29 -18.34 -12.59
N LEU A 155 -20.41 -18.11 -13.57
CA LEU A 155 -19.84 -16.78 -13.84
C LEU A 155 -20.91 -15.79 -14.32
N ALA A 156 -21.66 -16.14 -15.37
CA ALA A 156 -22.72 -15.30 -15.92
C ALA A 156 -23.85 -15.07 -14.91
N LYS A 157 -24.18 -16.11 -14.11
CA LYS A 157 -25.14 -16.03 -13.01
C LYS A 157 -24.74 -15.00 -11.95
N GLY A 158 -23.48 -15.01 -11.50
CA GLY A 158 -22.99 -14.04 -10.53
C GLY A 158 -23.02 -12.59 -11.05
N VAL A 159 -22.75 -12.39 -12.34
CA VAL A 159 -22.84 -11.08 -12.99
C VAL A 159 -24.30 -10.60 -13.09
N ALA A 160 -25.20 -11.45 -13.60
CA ALA A 160 -26.61 -11.17 -13.71
C ALA A 160 -27.23 -10.86 -12.34
N ALA A 161 -26.93 -11.67 -11.34
CA ALA A 161 -27.40 -11.50 -9.98
C ALA A 161 -26.99 -10.16 -9.37
N ARG A 162 -25.72 -9.75 -9.51
CA ARG A 162 -25.27 -8.43 -9.02
C ARG A 162 -26.03 -7.28 -9.68
N ALA A 163 -26.25 -7.36 -10.98
CA ALA A 163 -27.01 -6.33 -11.70
C ALA A 163 -28.48 -6.25 -11.23
N ILE A 164 -29.13 -7.39 -11.02
CA ILE A 164 -30.50 -7.45 -10.50
C ILE A 164 -30.58 -6.91 -9.06
N LEU A 165 -29.64 -7.32 -8.20
CA LEU A 165 -29.62 -6.92 -6.79
C LEU A 165 -29.22 -5.46 -6.57
N ALA A 166 -28.62 -4.82 -7.56
CA ALA A 166 -28.31 -3.39 -7.55
C ALA A 166 -29.54 -2.50 -7.80
N LEU A 167 -30.67 -3.06 -8.27
CA LEU A 167 -31.92 -2.34 -8.43
C LEU A 167 -32.51 -1.92 -7.06
N ASP A 168 -33.42 -0.94 -7.10
CA ASP A 168 -34.20 -0.48 -5.95
C ASP A 168 -35.31 -1.47 -5.58
N LEU A 169 -34.90 -2.68 -5.21
CA LEU A 169 -35.77 -3.75 -4.76
C LEU A 169 -36.14 -3.51 -3.29
N THR A 170 -37.41 -3.76 -2.95
CA THR A 170 -37.81 -3.84 -1.54
C THR A 170 -37.01 -4.94 -0.82
N PRO A 171 -36.80 -4.85 0.51
CA PRO A 171 -36.08 -5.88 1.27
C PRO A 171 -36.61 -7.30 1.03
N GLN A 172 -37.94 -7.46 0.92
CA GLN A 172 -38.57 -8.74 0.64
C GLN A 172 -38.28 -9.26 -0.77
N GLN A 173 -38.39 -8.41 -1.81
CA GLN A 173 -38.06 -8.80 -3.19
C GLN A 173 -36.59 -9.19 -3.32
N ARG A 174 -35.72 -8.48 -2.63
CA ARG A 174 -34.27 -8.68 -2.63
C ARG A 174 -33.87 -10.00 -1.95
N LEU A 175 -34.48 -10.33 -0.80
CA LEU A 175 -34.32 -11.64 -0.16
C LEU A 175 -34.79 -12.79 -1.06
N GLU A 176 -35.96 -12.63 -1.69
CA GLU A 176 -36.49 -13.65 -2.61
C GLU A 176 -35.62 -13.82 -3.85
N ALA A 177 -35.12 -12.71 -4.42
CA ALA A 177 -34.17 -12.72 -5.52
C ALA A 177 -32.91 -13.53 -5.16
N ILE A 178 -32.31 -13.28 -4.00
CA ILE A 178 -31.12 -14.01 -3.56
C ILE A 178 -31.40 -15.51 -3.41
N ARG A 179 -32.54 -15.86 -2.81
CA ARG A 179 -32.95 -17.26 -2.63
C ARG A 179 -33.11 -17.97 -3.97
N ARG A 180 -33.79 -17.35 -4.94
CA ARG A 180 -34.00 -17.92 -6.29
C ARG A 180 -32.70 -18.01 -7.09
N LEU A 181 -31.79 -17.08 -6.87
CA LEU A 181 -30.46 -17.12 -7.48
C LEU A 181 -29.52 -18.11 -6.78
N GLY A 182 -29.89 -18.69 -5.63
CA GLY A 182 -29.01 -19.60 -4.88
C GLY A 182 -27.71 -18.94 -4.45
N MET A 183 -27.75 -17.63 -4.15
CA MET A 183 -26.57 -16.86 -3.75
C MET A 183 -26.57 -16.62 -2.25
N GLU A 184 -26.49 -17.69 -1.46
CA GLU A 184 -26.48 -17.60 0.00
C GLU A 184 -25.34 -16.71 0.53
N ALA A 185 -24.21 -16.66 -0.19
CA ALA A 185 -23.13 -15.70 0.08
C ALA A 185 -23.57 -14.24 -0.14
N ALA A 186 -24.44 -13.94 -1.11
CA ALA A 186 -24.98 -12.59 -1.32
C ALA A 186 -25.99 -12.17 -0.23
N LEU A 187 -26.61 -13.10 0.52
CA LEU A 187 -27.36 -12.75 1.73
C LEU A 187 -26.44 -12.10 2.77
N ALA A 188 -25.17 -12.52 2.82
CA ALA A 188 -24.16 -11.90 3.67
C ALA A 188 -23.91 -10.44 3.25
N GLU A 189 -23.69 -10.21 1.96
CA GLU A 189 -23.46 -8.88 1.40
C GLU A 189 -24.70 -7.98 1.54
N LEU A 190 -25.89 -8.56 1.47
CA LEU A 190 -27.12 -7.82 1.70
C LEU A 190 -27.23 -7.32 3.14
N ALA A 191 -26.91 -8.20 4.10
CA ALA A 191 -26.86 -7.82 5.51
C ALA A 191 -25.82 -6.70 5.73
N LEU A 192 -24.66 -6.74 5.04
CA LEU A 192 -23.72 -5.61 5.04
C LEU A 192 -24.40 -4.32 4.54
N TRP A 193 -25.13 -4.40 3.42
CA TRP A 193 -25.80 -3.25 2.82
C TRP A 193 -26.92 -2.66 3.68
N GLU A 194 -27.71 -3.50 4.35
CA GLU A 194 -28.75 -3.05 5.30
C GLU A 194 -28.18 -2.29 6.50
N HIS A 195 -26.92 -2.60 6.85
CA HIS A 195 -26.24 -2.02 8.00
C HIS A 195 -25.31 -0.87 7.62
N ARG A 196 -25.03 -0.67 6.32
CA ARG A 196 -24.34 0.52 5.82
C ARG A 196 -25.08 1.78 6.24
N ARG A 197 -24.30 2.86 6.39
CA ARG A 197 -24.82 4.17 6.72
C ARG A 197 -25.77 4.65 5.61
N ARG A 198 -26.99 5.06 5.99
CA ARG A 198 -27.98 5.59 5.05
C ARG A 198 -27.64 7.05 4.68
N PRO A 199 -28.01 7.55 3.49
CA PRO A 199 -27.84 8.96 3.16
C PRO A 199 -28.50 9.88 4.21
N GLY A 200 -27.75 10.84 4.73
CA GLY A 200 -28.22 11.76 5.78
C GLY A 200 -28.27 11.18 7.20
N GLU A 201 -27.94 9.90 7.38
CA GLU A 201 -27.84 9.31 8.71
C GLU A 201 -26.62 9.85 9.47
N PRO A 202 -26.75 10.26 10.74
CA PRO A 202 -25.58 10.64 11.54
C PRO A 202 -24.61 9.46 11.73
N PRO A 203 -23.28 9.66 11.58
CA PRO A 203 -22.31 8.57 11.69
C PRO A 203 -22.39 7.78 13.01
N ALA A 204 -22.65 8.46 14.13
CA ALA A 204 -22.82 7.83 15.44
C ALA A 204 -23.97 6.80 15.48
N VAL A 205 -25.06 7.05 14.73
CA VAL A 205 -26.19 6.11 14.63
C VAL A 205 -25.80 4.86 13.84
N ALA A 206 -25.08 5.03 12.73
CA ALA A 206 -24.57 3.92 11.93
C ALA A 206 -23.56 3.07 12.73
N TRP A 207 -22.66 3.71 13.49
CA TRP A 207 -21.75 3.03 14.40
C TRP A 207 -22.49 2.25 15.49
N HIS A 208 -23.47 2.85 16.17
CA HIS A 208 -24.25 2.16 17.19
C HIS A 208 -24.98 0.92 16.65
N ARG A 209 -25.57 1.03 15.45
CA ARG A 209 -26.17 -0.11 14.75
C ARG A 209 -25.13 -1.20 14.45
N ALA A 210 -23.95 -0.83 13.94
CA ALA A 210 -22.88 -1.77 13.64
C ALA A 210 -22.40 -2.53 14.90
N THR A 211 -22.20 -1.82 16.00
CA THR A 211 -21.73 -2.42 17.27
C THR A 211 -22.76 -3.33 17.94
N SER A 212 -24.04 -3.18 17.61
CA SER A 212 -25.16 -3.98 18.14
C SER A 212 -25.35 -5.32 17.40
N LEU A 213 -24.59 -5.55 16.32
CA LEU A 213 -24.61 -6.80 15.59
C LEU A 213 -24.07 -7.97 16.43
N GLN A 214 -24.58 -9.17 16.13
CA GLN A 214 -24.01 -10.40 16.64
C GLN A 214 -22.56 -10.55 16.20
N GLU A 215 -21.73 -11.07 17.11
CA GLU A 215 -20.30 -11.23 16.89
C GLU A 215 -19.96 -12.12 15.68
N GLY A 216 -18.96 -11.69 14.89
CA GLY A 216 -18.42 -12.44 13.75
C GLY A 216 -17.73 -11.53 12.73
N PRO A 217 -17.03 -12.09 11.72
CA PRO A 217 -16.25 -11.31 10.75
C PRO A 217 -17.03 -10.20 10.03
N ARG A 218 -18.35 -10.39 9.86
CA ARG A 218 -19.24 -9.41 9.23
C ARG A 218 -19.44 -8.18 10.10
N LYS A 219 -19.54 -8.36 11.42
CA LYS A 219 -19.63 -7.24 12.36
C LYS A 219 -18.39 -6.37 12.24
N ASP A 220 -17.22 -6.98 12.19
CA ASP A 220 -15.94 -6.28 12.06
C ASP A 220 -15.89 -5.45 10.76
N GLU A 221 -16.35 -6.01 9.64
CA GLU A 221 -16.42 -5.29 8.37
C GLU A 221 -17.42 -4.11 8.38
N ILE A 222 -18.62 -4.30 8.93
CA ILE A 222 -19.63 -3.24 9.03
C ILE A 222 -19.15 -2.15 9.98
N MET A 223 -18.55 -2.53 11.10
CA MET A 223 -17.93 -1.58 12.04
C MET A 223 -16.82 -0.80 11.35
N LEU A 224 -15.93 -1.46 10.60
CA LEU A 224 -14.89 -0.77 9.83
C LEU A 224 -15.49 0.25 8.87
N GLN A 225 -16.49 -0.12 8.07
CA GLN A 225 -17.14 0.79 7.12
C GLN A 225 -17.82 1.97 7.84
N ALA A 226 -18.51 1.73 8.96
CA ALA A 226 -19.15 2.77 9.75
C ALA A 226 -18.11 3.73 10.39
N ALA A 227 -17.02 3.18 10.93
CA ALA A 227 -15.93 3.95 11.50
C ALA A 227 -15.22 4.81 10.46
N LEU A 228 -14.94 4.28 9.27
CA LEU A 228 -14.31 5.05 8.18
C LEU A 228 -15.23 6.15 7.65
N ALA A 229 -16.51 5.85 7.44
CA ALA A 229 -17.48 6.85 7.03
C ALA A 229 -17.63 7.97 8.08
N TRP A 230 -17.49 7.65 9.36
CA TRP A 230 -17.45 8.64 10.43
C TRP A 230 -16.13 9.43 10.40
N ALA A 231 -15.00 8.75 10.25
CA ALA A 231 -13.68 9.38 10.26
C ALA A 231 -13.50 10.40 9.13
N LEU A 232 -14.18 10.22 7.99
CA LEU A 232 -14.21 11.20 6.90
C LEU A 232 -14.94 12.52 7.25
N GLU A 233 -15.83 12.50 8.26
CA GLU A 233 -16.59 13.68 8.69
C GLU A 233 -16.03 14.31 9.97
N ASP A 234 -15.70 13.47 10.95
CA ASP A 234 -15.21 13.88 12.27
C ASP A 234 -14.26 12.80 12.84
N PRO A 235 -12.98 12.81 12.41
CA PRO A 235 -12.02 11.79 12.81
C PRO A 235 -11.77 11.67 14.32
N PRO A 236 -11.61 12.77 15.10
CA PRO A 236 -11.44 12.67 16.55
C PRO A 236 -12.60 11.94 17.23
N THR A 237 -13.85 12.29 16.90
CA THR A 237 -15.03 11.66 17.52
C THR A 237 -15.21 10.21 17.06
N ALA A 238 -14.91 9.91 15.79
CA ALA A 238 -14.91 8.53 15.28
C ALA A 238 -13.89 7.66 16.05
N TRP A 239 -12.69 8.18 16.28
CA TRP A 239 -11.66 7.52 17.04
C TRP A 239 -12.09 7.25 18.49
N GLU A 240 -12.63 8.25 19.19
CA GLU A 240 -13.13 8.08 20.57
C GLU A 240 -14.21 6.99 20.67
N ALA A 241 -15.11 6.93 19.68
CA ALA A 241 -16.16 5.91 19.63
C ALA A 241 -15.61 4.49 19.38
N VAL A 242 -14.63 4.36 18.49
CA VAL A 242 -13.92 3.10 18.20
C VAL A 242 -13.14 2.63 19.41
N GLU A 243 -12.36 3.51 20.02
CA GLU A 243 -11.57 3.21 21.21
C GLU A 243 -12.47 2.84 22.40
N GLY A 244 -13.52 3.61 22.65
CA GLY A 244 -14.47 3.35 23.74
C GLY A 244 -15.18 2.00 23.59
N HIS A 245 -15.53 1.61 22.36
CA HIS A 245 -16.11 0.30 22.10
C HIS A 245 -15.11 -0.82 22.41
N PHE A 246 -13.90 -0.75 21.86
CA PHE A 246 -12.90 -1.81 22.01
C PHE A 246 -12.30 -1.89 23.41
N ALA A 247 -12.25 -0.80 24.17
CA ALA A 247 -11.84 -0.80 25.58
C ALA A 247 -12.74 -1.71 26.45
N SER A 248 -13.99 -1.95 26.04
CA SER A 248 -14.94 -2.78 26.78
C SER A 248 -14.90 -4.28 26.42
N LEU A 249 -14.21 -4.66 25.34
CA LEU A 249 -14.24 -6.02 24.80
C LEU A 249 -13.03 -6.85 25.24
N PRO A 250 -13.20 -8.16 25.50
CA PRO A 250 -12.08 -9.06 25.71
C PRO A 250 -11.24 -9.17 24.44
N ILE A 251 -9.96 -8.80 24.53
CA ILE A 251 -9.05 -8.67 23.39
C ILE A 251 -8.70 -10.01 22.71
N ARG A 252 -8.79 -11.14 23.45
CA ARG A 252 -8.28 -12.45 23.00
C ARG A 252 -8.90 -12.89 21.67
N GLY A 253 -8.07 -12.98 20.62
CA GLY A 253 -8.44 -13.49 19.31
C GLY A 253 -9.01 -12.42 18.37
N ARG A 254 -9.00 -11.15 18.76
CA ARG A 254 -9.51 -10.01 17.96
C ARG A 254 -8.48 -8.91 17.76
N GLU A 255 -7.24 -9.13 18.21
CA GLU A 255 -6.18 -8.13 18.18
C GLU A 255 -5.98 -7.56 16.77
N SER A 256 -6.03 -8.39 15.72
CA SER A 256 -5.87 -7.92 14.34
C SER A 256 -7.01 -7.02 13.89
N ALA A 257 -8.26 -7.46 14.05
CA ALA A 257 -9.42 -6.70 13.59
C ALA A 257 -9.53 -5.34 14.30
N ILE A 258 -9.27 -5.31 15.62
CA ILE A 258 -9.23 -4.06 16.40
C ILE A 258 -8.17 -3.12 15.83
N VAL A 259 -6.95 -3.63 15.64
CA VAL A 259 -5.82 -2.84 15.14
C VAL A 259 -6.06 -2.37 13.72
N ASP A 260 -6.71 -3.17 12.88
CA ASP A 260 -7.06 -2.79 11.52
C ASP A 260 -8.10 -1.65 11.53
N VAL A 261 -9.22 -1.77 12.26
CA VAL A 261 -10.22 -0.67 12.35
C VAL A 261 -9.59 0.61 12.89
N MET A 262 -8.84 0.51 13.97
CA MET A 262 -8.15 1.66 14.56
C MET A 262 -7.15 2.28 13.58
N ARG A 263 -6.34 1.47 12.88
CA ARG A 263 -5.36 1.96 11.90
C ARG A 263 -6.04 2.70 10.75
N GLU A 264 -7.09 2.14 10.16
CA GLU A 264 -7.75 2.77 9.01
C GLU A 264 -8.40 4.11 9.40
N VAL A 265 -8.97 4.23 10.60
CA VAL A 265 -9.50 5.51 11.12
C VAL A 265 -8.38 6.54 11.29
N LEU A 266 -7.24 6.12 11.85
CA LEU A 266 -6.07 6.99 12.00
C LEU A 266 -5.48 7.42 10.67
N ASP A 267 -5.46 6.53 9.67
CA ASP A 267 -4.97 6.84 8.32
C ASP A 267 -5.88 7.88 7.64
N VAL A 268 -7.20 7.75 7.79
CA VAL A 268 -8.17 8.77 7.31
C VAL A 268 -7.96 10.10 8.03
N TRP A 269 -7.81 10.09 9.36
CA TRP A 269 -7.54 11.32 10.13
C TRP A 269 -6.22 11.98 9.69
N ALA A 270 -5.16 11.18 9.56
CA ALA A 270 -3.84 11.68 9.21
C ALA A 270 -3.73 12.18 7.77
N ALA A 271 -4.64 11.79 6.88
CA ALA A 271 -4.68 12.28 5.51
C ALA A 271 -4.97 13.80 5.45
N ASP A 272 -5.85 14.29 6.32
CA ASP A 272 -6.23 15.71 6.39
C ASP A 272 -5.43 16.49 7.45
N ASP A 273 -5.13 15.88 8.60
CA ASP A 273 -4.31 16.47 9.68
C ASP A 273 -3.28 15.46 10.20
N PRO A 274 -2.09 15.34 9.57
CA PRO A 274 -1.05 14.40 9.99
C PRO A 274 -0.62 14.57 11.46
N ALA A 275 -0.73 15.79 12.00
CA ALA A 275 -0.33 16.10 13.36
C ALA A 275 -1.45 15.84 14.39
N GLY A 276 -2.71 15.74 13.95
CA GLY A 276 -3.89 15.52 14.79
C GLY A 276 -3.79 14.24 15.61
N PRO A 277 -3.70 13.06 14.97
CA PRO A 277 -3.51 11.78 15.64
C PRO A 277 -2.31 11.78 16.58
N ALA A 278 -1.20 12.40 16.17
CA ALA A 278 0.04 12.43 16.93
C ALA A 278 -0.09 13.25 18.22
N ARG A 279 -0.74 14.42 18.16
CA ARG A 279 -1.08 15.23 19.33
C ARG A 279 -2.03 14.49 20.25
N TRP A 280 -3.07 13.86 19.70
CA TRP A 280 -3.99 13.04 20.49
C TRP A 280 -3.26 11.93 21.24
N LEU A 281 -2.39 11.18 20.56
CA LEU A 281 -1.64 10.09 21.17
C LEU A 281 -0.72 10.59 22.27
N ARG A 282 -0.01 11.71 22.05
CA ARG A 282 0.82 12.35 23.07
C ARG A 282 -0.02 12.68 24.30
N ASP A 283 -1.17 13.32 24.11
CA ASP A 283 -2.03 13.71 25.21
C ASP A 283 -2.58 12.47 25.93
N ALA A 284 -2.99 11.42 25.20
CA ALA A 284 -3.41 10.15 25.78
C ALA A 284 -2.30 9.47 26.60
N VAL A 285 -1.04 9.47 26.11
CA VAL A 285 0.13 8.94 26.84
C VAL A 285 0.34 9.72 28.15
N LEU A 286 0.29 11.04 28.08
CA LEU A 286 0.46 11.92 29.25
C LEU A 286 -0.65 11.72 30.29
N HIS A 287 -1.90 11.58 29.86
CA HIS A 287 -3.05 11.44 30.77
C HIS A 287 -3.20 10.02 31.35
N ARG A 288 -2.89 8.97 30.57
CA ARG A 288 -3.05 7.58 31.02
C ARG A 288 -1.91 7.08 31.91
N GLY A 289 -0.88 7.91 32.14
CA GLY A 289 0.28 7.52 32.93
C GLY A 289 0.97 6.27 32.38
N MET A 290 0.87 6.02 31.06
CA MET A 290 1.60 4.95 30.40
C MET A 290 3.07 5.20 30.67
N ASN A 291 3.66 4.44 31.59
CA ASN A 291 4.96 4.66 32.24
C ASN A 291 5.90 5.52 31.38
N ALA A 292 5.85 6.84 31.59
CA ALA A 292 6.67 7.83 30.89
C ALA A 292 8.13 7.78 31.36
N THR A 293 8.59 6.62 31.82
CA THR A 293 10.02 6.43 32.01
C THR A 293 10.62 6.30 30.61
N PRO A 294 11.65 7.09 30.29
CA PRO A 294 12.21 7.17 28.93
C PRO A 294 12.78 5.83 28.40
N TYR A 295 12.77 4.78 29.21
CA TYR A 295 13.32 3.46 28.92
C TYR A 295 12.29 2.32 28.99
N ALA A 296 11.03 2.57 29.36
CA ALA A 296 10.02 1.51 29.35
C ALA A 296 9.60 1.18 27.90
N PRO A 297 9.53 -0.12 27.52
CA PRO A 297 8.83 -0.51 26.32
C PRO A 297 7.35 -0.15 26.43
N ALA A 298 6.65 0.01 25.31
CA ALA A 298 5.20 0.16 25.30
C ALA A 298 4.54 -0.96 26.14
N SER A 299 3.58 -0.58 26.98
CA SER A 299 2.89 -1.46 27.93
C SER A 299 2.15 -2.61 27.27
N SER A 300 1.71 -2.42 26.02
CA SER A 300 1.10 -3.45 25.21
C SER A 300 1.58 -3.41 23.76
N LYS A 301 1.50 -4.56 23.07
CA LYS A 301 1.74 -4.65 21.62
C LYS A 301 0.80 -3.72 20.83
N VAL A 302 -0.42 -3.51 21.32
CA VAL A 302 -1.43 -2.63 20.70
C VAL A 302 -0.98 -1.17 20.79
N ASP A 303 -0.56 -0.70 21.96
CA ASP A 303 -0.06 0.69 22.13
C ASP A 303 1.13 0.97 21.22
N TYR A 304 2.03 0.00 21.05
CA TYR A 304 3.15 0.12 20.12
C TYR A 304 2.71 0.21 18.67
N MET A 305 1.80 -0.67 18.23
CA MET A 305 1.30 -0.67 16.84
C MET A 305 0.53 0.60 16.53
N LEU A 306 -0.34 1.06 17.44
CA LEU A 306 -1.04 2.34 17.32
C LEU A 306 -0.07 3.50 17.32
N GLY A 307 0.93 3.49 18.20
CA GLY A 307 1.96 4.52 18.24
C GLY A 307 2.72 4.66 16.92
N ILE A 308 3.09 3.54 16.29
CA ILE A 308 3.70 3.58 14.96
C ILE A 308 2.70 4.06 13.90
N ALA A 309 1.46 3.56 13.91
CA ALA A 309 0.45 3.93 12.92
C ALA A 309 0.18 5.45 12.94
N VAL A 310 0.00 6.02 14.14
CA VAL A 310 -0.19 7.45 14.37
C VAL A 310 1.01 8.28 13.91
N MET A 311 2.21 7.86 14.29
CA MET A 311 3.40 8.69 14.08
C MET A 311 3.97 8.60 12.67
N ARG A 312 3.68 7.53 11.91
CA ARG A 312 4.27 7.30 10.59
C ARG A 312 3.85 8.33 9.54
N PRO A 313 2.56 8.70 9.37
CA PRO A 313 2.16 9.75 8.43
C PRO A 313 2.84 11.09 8.74
N LEU A 314 2.89 11.48 10.02
CA LEU A 314 3.59 12.70 10.42
C LEU A 314 5.09 12.59 10.19
N ALA A 315 5.72 11.47 10.52
CA ALA A 315 7.15 11.27 10.30
C ALA A 315 7.55 11.28 8.82
N ARG A 316 6.63 11.00 7.90
CA ARG A 316 6.86 11.09 6.45
C ARG A 316 6.69 12.51 5.92
N SER A 317 5.70 13.25 6.43
CA SER A 317 5.35 14.59 5.94
C SER A 317 6.13 15.71 6.65
N ASN A 318 6.37 15.56 7.95
CA ASN A 318 7.13 16.48 8.79
C ASN A 318 7.92 15.71 9.88
N PRO A 319 9.08 15.14 9.53
CA PRO A 319 9.90 14.32 10.43
C PRO A 319 10.31 15.02 11.75
N ARG A 320 10.58 16.33 11.71
CA ARG A 320 10.99 17.11 12.88
C ARG A 320 9.83 17.28 13.87
N ALA A 321 8.65 17.67 13.38
CA ALA A 321 7.46 17.77 14.23
C ALA A 321 7.07 16.39 14.81
N ALA A 322 7.21 15.32 14.03
CA ALA A 322 7.01 13.96 14.53
C ALA A 322 7.94 13.65 15.71
N TRP A 323 9.22 14.00 15.59
CA TRP A 323 10.19 13.79 16.65
C TRP A 323 9.89 14.60 17.91
N GLU A 324 9.53 15.88 17.78
CA GLU A 324 9.14 16.73 18.91
C GLU A 324 7.99 16.12 19.71
N ILE A 325 6.95 15.62 19.00
CA ILE A 325 5.84 14.92 19.62
C ILE A 325 6.27 13.59 20.25
N ALA A 326 7.14 12.84 19.57
CA ALA A 326 7.63 11.55 20.04
C ALA A 326 8.42 11.64 21.36
N GLN A 327 8.97 12.81 21.73
CA GLN A 327 9.73 12.95 22.98
C GLN A 327 8.95 12.57 24.24
N ALA A 328 7.62 12.70 24.21
CA ALA A 328 6.75 12.30 25.30
C ALA A 328 6.33 10.81 25.26
N MET A 329 6.83 10.04 24.29
CA MET A 329 6.39 8.66 24.01
C MET A 329 7.42 7.60 24.47
N PRO A 330 6.99 6.34 24.65
CA PRO A 330 7.88 5.21 24.89
C PRO A 330 9.04 5.11 23.88
N VAL A 331 10.19 4.59 24.34
CA VAL A 331 11.42 4.51 23.54
C VAL A 331 11.23 3.74 22.24
N SER A 332 10.35 2.73 22.21
CA SER A 332 10.08 1.95 21.00
C SER A 332 9.47 2.81 19.88
N ILE A 333 8.50 3.66 20.20
CA ILE A 333 7.89 4.60 19.25
C ILE A 333 8.91 5.66 18.84
N ARG A 334 9.67 6.21 19.81
CA ARG A 334 10.76 7.16 19.50
C ARG A 334 11.76 6.57 18.50
N LYS A 335 12.14 5.30 18.65
CA LYS A 335 13.07 4.62 17.73
C LYS A 335 12.52 4.55 16.32
N ASP A 336 11.24 4.20 16.15
CA ASP A 336 10.63 4.18 14.83
C ASP A 336 10.52 5.57 14.20
N VAL A 337 10.15 6.59 14.98
CA VAL A 337 10.11 7.99 14.49
C VAL A 337 11.50 8.47 14.09
N PHE A 338 12.51 8.24 14.93
CA PHE A 338 13.89 8.59 14.61
C PHE A 338 14.43 7.87 13.39
N ARG A 339 14.06 6.58 13.18
CA ARG A 339 14.41 5.85 11.96
C ARG A 339 13.84 6.55 10.73
N ASN A 340 12.55 6.91 10.75
CA ASN A 340 11.93 7.64 9.64
C ASN A 340 12.59 9.00 9.41
N LEU A 341 12.93 9.74 10.47
CA LEU A 341 13.70 11.00 10.37
C LEU A 341 15.05 10.76 9.68
N ALA A 342 15.83 9.78 10.13
CA ALA A 342 17.12 9.45 9.51
C ALA A 342 16.97 9.02 8.05
N GLU A 343 15.88 8.31 7.71
CA GLU A 343 15.53 7.88 6.35
C GLU A 343 14.94 8.98 5.47
N THR A 344 14.57 10.15 5.98
CA THR A 344 13.96 11.23 5.19
C THR A 344 14.82 12.49 5.17
N ASP A 345 15.28 12.92 6.34
CA ASP A 345 16.14 14.08 6.58
C ASP A 345 17.34 13.67 7.44
N THR A 346 18.35 13.10 6.78
CA THR A 346 19.52 12.51 7.44
C THR A 346 20.36 13.55 8.17
N ASP A 347 20.47 14.78 7.66
CA ASP A 347 21.22 15.85 8.30
C ASP A 347 20.56 16.28 9.62
N ALA A 348 19.24 16.46 9.63
CA ALA A 348 18.50 16.73 10.86
C ALA A 348 18.63 15.58 11.86
N ALA A 349 18.65 14.32 11.39
CA ALA A 349 18.86 13.17 12.27
C ALA A 349 20.26 13.16 12.91
N VAL A 350 21.30 13.55 12.16
CA VAL A 350 22.68 13.68 12.66
C VAL A 350 22.77 14.81 13.69
N GLU A 351 22.22 15.99 13.38
CA GLU A 351 22.18 17.13 14.30
C GLU A 351 21.50 16.74 15.63
N LEU A 352 20.31 16.18 15.52
CA LEU A 352 19.53 15.73 16.67
C LEU A 352 20.26 14.63 17.47
N TYR A 353 20.88 13.67 16.81
CA TYR A 353 21.68 12.64 17.48
C TYR A 353 22.84 13.25 18.28
N GLY A 354 23.49 14.28 17.72
CA GLY A 354 24.54 15.04 18.36
C GLY A 354 24.08 15.76 19.64
N SER A 355 22.81 16.17 19.71
CA SER A 355 22.24 16.83 20.90
C SER A 355 21.74 15.87 21.99
N MET A 356 21.74 14.55 21.74
CA MET A 356 21.30 13.55 22.72
C MET A 356 22.38 13.26 23.77
N ASP A 357 21.96 12.85 24.98
CA ASP A 357 22.89 12.28 25.95
C ASP A 357 23.42 10.91 25.49
N ARG A 358 24.52 10.44 26.12
CA ARG A 358 25.17 9.16 25.76
C ARG A 358 24.23 7.94 25.84
N PRO A 359 23.41 7.77 26.89
CA PRO A 359 22.42 6.70 26.93
C PRO A 359 21.48 6.67 25.72
N HIS A 360 20.90 7.83 25.34
CA HIS A 360 20.02 7.93 24.18
C HIS A 360 20.80 7.69 22.88
N GLN A 361 21.98 8.29 22.71
CA GLN A 361 22.85 8.02 21.55
C GLN A 361 23.08 6.52 21.35
N ALA A 362 23.33 5.77 22.42
CA ALA A 362 23.56 4.33 22.34
C ALA A 362 22.31 3.53 21.91
N VAL A 363 21.10 4.07 22.13
CA VAL A 363 19.81 3.47 21.73
C VAL A 363 19.50 3.75 20.26
N PHE A 364 19.78 4.97 19.78
CA PHE A 364 19.42 5.41 18.43
C PHE A 364 20.52 5.20 17.38
N ALA A 365 21.77 4.92 17.80
CA ALA A 365 22.90 4.69 16.90
C ALA A 365 22.62 3.66 15.79
N PRO A 366 21.96 2.51 16.03
CA PRO A 366 21.67 1.55 14.95
C PRO A 366 20.78 2.14 13.85
N ASN A 367 19.79 2.96 14.20
CA ASN A 367 18.88 3.56 13.23
C ASN A 367 19.60 4.63 12.38
N LEU A 368 20.46 5.45 13.00
CA LEU A 368 21.26 6.43 12.27
C LEU A 368 22.31 5.75 11.39
N ALA A 369 22.99 4.73 11.93
CA ALA A 369 23.97 3.91 11.20
C ALA A 369 23.34 3.30 9.94
N ALA A 370 22.16 2.69 10.07
CA ALA A 370 21.44 2.12 8.94
C ALA A 370 21.19 3.17 7.85
N ALA A 371 20.59 4.31 8.22
CA ALA A 371 20.25 5.36 7.27
C ALA A 371 21.49 5.94 6.57
N LEU A 372 22.54 6.27 7.33
CA LEU A 372 23.79 6.80 6.78
C LEU A 372 24.45 5.79 5.85
N MET A 373 24.64 4.54 6.30
CA MET A 373 25.34 3.52 5.52
C MET A 373 24.62 3.19 4.20
N TYR A 374 23.28 3.23 4.16
CA TYR A 374 22.53 2.94 2.93
C TYR A 374 22.43 4.14 1.97
N LYS A 375 22.34 5.37 2.48
CA LYS A 375 22.15 6.56 1.64
C LYS A 375 23.46 7.24 1.25
N ASN A 376 24.39 7.32 2.19
CA ASN A 376 25.69 7.96 2.03
C ASN A 376 26.76 7.12 2.74
N PRO A 377 27.22 6.02 2.12
CA PRO A 377 28.20 5.11 2.73
C PRO A 377 29.48 5.81 3.19
N GLU A 378 29.94 6.85 2.49
CA GLU A 378 31.13 7.62 2.86
C GLU A 378 30.92 8.32 4.21
N LEU A 379 29.84 9.10 4.34
CA LEU A 379 29.50 9.75 5.61
C LEU A 379 29.22 8.70 6.70
N GLY A 380 28.59 7.59 6.35
CA GLY A 380 28.30 6.48 7.28
C GLY A 380 29.57 5.84 7.86
N VAL A 381 30.56 5.52 7.02
CA VAL A 381 31.84 4.95 7.46
C VAL A 381 32.61 5.95 8.32
N ARG A 382 32.69 7.23 7.90
CA ARG A 382 33.33 8.29 8.69
C ARG A 382 32.66 8.49 10.04
N TRP A 383 31.33 8.56 10.07
CA TRP A 383 30.55 8.68 11.30
C TRP A 383 30.76 7.47 12.21
N TRP A 384 30.72 6.25 11.66
CA TRP A 384 30.97 5.02 12.41
C TRP A 384 32.37 4.98 13.01
N ALA A 385 33.40 5.38 12.25
CA ALA A 385 34.79 5.42 12.71
C ALA A 385 34.96 6.37 13.91
N ALA A 386 34.22 7.48 13.95
CA ALA A 386 34.25 8.46 15.03
C ALA A 386 33.52 8.03 16.31
N LEU A 387 32.72 6.95 16.28
CA LEU A 387 32.01 6.44 17.46
C LEU A 387 32.96 5.82 18.49
N ASP A 388 32.53 5.80 19.75
CA ASP A 388 33.21 4.99 20.76
C ASP A 388 33.10 3.48 20.46
N ARG A 389 33.97 2.68 21.07
CA ARG A 389 34.06 1.23 20.83
C ARG A 389 32.70 0.54 20.98
N ARG A 390 31.94 0.85 22.03
CA ARG A 390 30.67 0.17 22.34
C ARG A 390 29.59 0.50 21.31
N MET A 391 29.55 1.74 20.84
CA MET A 391 28.61 2.17 19.79
C MET A 391 28.99 1.56 18.42
N ARG A 392 30.30 1.44 18.12
CA ARG A 392 30.79 0.75 16.91
C ARG A 392 30.32 -0.71 16.85
N GLU A 393 30.54 -1.47 17.92
CA GLU A 393 30.12 -2.88 18.02
C GLU A 393 28.60 -3.04 17.79
N ARG A 394 27.78 -2.13 18.33
CA ARG A 394 26.32 -2.15 18.14
C ARG A 394 25.86 -1.85 16.71
N THR A 395 26.67 -1.14 15.94
CA THR A 395 26.32 -0.64 14.60
C THR A 395 27.06 -1.38 13.48
N ALA A 396 28.06 -2.20 13.80
CA ALA A 396 28.87 -2.95 12.85
C ALA A 396 28.08 -3.91 11.95
N GLY A 397 26.89 -4.36 12.40
CA GLY A 397 25.97 -5.13 11.55
C GLY A 397 25.57 -4.40 10.26
N HIS A 398 25.44 -3.07 10.31
CA HIS A 398 25.10 -2.25 9.13
C HIS A 398 26.28 -2.09 8.18
N LEU A 399 27.49 -1.87 8.73
CA LEU A 399 28.73 -1.82 7.93
C LEU A 399 28.92 -3.13 7.15
N ARG A 400 28.79 -4.29 7.82
CA ARG A 400 28.80 -5.61 7.17
C ARG A 400 27.73 -5.78 6.10
N ALA A 401 26.52 -5.28 6.36
CA ALA A 401 25.41 -5.40 5.42
C ALA A 401 25.65 -4.61 4.12
N VAL A 402 26.26 -3.42 4.21
CA VAL A 402 26.62 -2.63 3.03
C VAL A 402 27.86 -3.19 2.33
N HIS A 403 28.86 -3.67 3.09
CA HIS A 403 30.04 -4.35 2.52
C HIS A 403 29.64 -5.52 1.63
N ARG A 404 28.69 -6.36 2.06
CA ARG A 404 28.18 -7.48 1.21
C ARG A 404 27.57 -7.03 -0.11
N LYS A 405 27.05 -5.80 -0.20
CA LYS A 405 26.43 -5.25 -1.41
C LYS A 405 27.41 -4.49 -2.29
N ALA A 406 28.40 -3.84 -1.68
CA ALA A 406 29.36 -2.97 -2.36
C ALA A 406 30.76 -3.08 -1.69
N PRO A 407 31.45 -4.24 -1.84
CA PRO A 407 32.68 -4.51 -1.10
C PRO A 407 33.78 -3.51 -1.43
N GLY A 408 34.12 -3.34 -2.71
CA GLY A 408 35.16 -2.39 -3.12
C GLY A 408 34.90 -0.93 -2.74
N LEU A 409 33.63 -0.52 -2.57
CA LEU A 409 33.30 0.82 -2.05
C LEU A 409 33.66 0.92 -0.57
N ILE A 410 33.19 -0.02 0.25
CA ILE A 410 33.43 0.00 1.70
C ILE A 410 34.91 -0.24 2.02
N GLU A 411 35.59 -1.14 1.30
CA GLU A 411 37.03 -1.38 1.39
C GLU A 411 37.83 -0.10 1.15
N ARG A 412 37.50 0.64 0.09
CA ARG A 412 38.11 1.95 -0.20
C ARG A 412 37.84 2.96 0.92
N LEU A 413 36.59 3.08 1.36
CA LEU A 413 36.21 4.03 2.42
C LEU A 413 36.87 3.71 3.77
N ILE A 414 37.09 2.44 4.09
CA ILE A 414 37.88 2.02 5.25
C ILE A 414 39.35 2.42 5.07
N GLY A 415 39.89 2.25 3.86
CA GLY A 415 41.23 2.71 3.48
C GLY A 415 41.45 4.23 3.68
N GLU A 416 40.38 5.03 3.61
CA GLU A 416 40.40 6.49 3.77
C GLU A 416 40.28 6.95 5.25
N ILE A 417 40.18 6.04 6.23
CA ILE A 417 40.12 6.40 7.65
C ILE A 417 41.51 6.77 8.18
N ASP A 418 41.70 8.04 8.57
CA ASP A 418 42.99 8.57 9.08
C ASP A 418 43.48 7.89 10.38
N ASP A 419 42.56 7.51 11.28
CA ASP A 419 42.91 6.81 12.53
C ASP A 419 43.15 5.33 12.26
N ALA A 420 44.42 4.90 12.20
CA ALA A 420 44.81 3.52 11.92
C ALA A 420 44.10 2.49 12.82
N ALA A 421 43.89 2.80 14.10
CA ALA A 421 43.19 1.90 15.00
C ALA A 421 41.70 1.74 14.63
N ALA A 422 41.01 2.81 14.21
CA ALA A 422 39.64 2.76 13.72
C ALA A 422 39.56 2.10 12.34
N GLN A 423 40.53 2.34 11.46
CA GLN A 423 40.65 1.67 10.16
C GLN A 423 40.73 0.16 10.34
N HIS A 424 41.65 -0.35 11.17
CA HIS A 424 41.79 -1.79 11.39
C HIS A 424 40.54 -2.40 12.01
N ARG A 425 39.91 -1.74 12.98
CA ARG A 425 38.64 -2.21 13.55
C ARG A 425 37.52 -2.26 12.50
N ALA A 426 37.43 -1.25 11.64
CA ALA A 426 36.45 -1.25 10.56
C ALA A 426 36.70 -2.43 9.60
N ALA A 427 37.98 -2.71 9.31
CA ALA A 427 38.37 -3.86 8.51
C ALA A 427 37.94 -5.17 9.18
N GLU A 428 38.34 -5.40 10.44
CA GLU A 428 37.98 -6.60 11.21
C GLU A 428 36.46 -6.88 11.21
N GLU A 429 35.63 -5.84 11.28
CA GLU A 429 34.17 -5.98 11.25
C GLU A 429 33.65 -6.51 9.90
N VAL A 430 34.30 -6.21 8.78
CA VAL A 430 33.86 -6.64 7.45
C VAL A 430 34.52 -7.93 6.95
N LEU A 431 35.62 -8.36 7.56
CA LEU A 431 36.32 -9.60 7.20
C LEU A 431 35.42 -10.82 7.34
N GLY A 432 35.48 -11.71 6.35
CA GLY A 432 34.66 -12.91 6.24
C GLY A 432 33.21 -12.65 5.83
N ALA A 433 32.78 -11.39 5.66
CA ALA A 433 31.40 -11.09 5.28
C ALA A 433 31.04 -11.59 3.87
N LEU A 434 32.03 -11.71 2.97
CA LEU A 434 31.87 -12.25 1.61
C LEU A 434 32.13 -13.76 1.53
N GLY A 435 32.74 -14.35 2.57
CA GLY A 435 33.09 -15.76 2.58
C GLY A 435 34.27 -16.13 1.65
N ASP A 436 35.02 -15.16 1.13
CA ASP A 436 36.22 -15.37 0.32
C ASP A 436 37.48 -14.94 1.12
N PRO A 437 38.15 -15.88 1.80
CA PRO A 437 39.31 -15.55 2.63
C PRO A 437 40.54 -15.12 1.82
N GLU A 438 40.64 -15.48 0.54
CA GLU A 438 41.73 -15.05 -0.33
C GLU A 438 41.56 -13.58 -0.76
N ALA A 439 40.34 -13.17 -1.08
CA ALA A 439 40.02 -11.76 -1.31
C ALA A 439 40.25 -10.91 -0.06
N ASP A 440 39.75 -11.37 1.11
CA ASP A 440 39.98 -10.71 2.39
C ASP A 440 41.48 -10.55 2.67
N TRP A 441 42.28 -11.59 2.41
CA TRP A 441 43.74 -11.55 2.59
C TRP A 441 44.42 -10.51 1.69
N ARG A 442 44.09 -10.53 0.40
CA ARG A 442 44.63 -9.56 -0.58
C ARG A 442 44.26 -8.14 -0.22
N TRP A 443 43.06 -7.90 0.30
CA TRP A 443 42.66 -6.56 0.71
C TRP A 443 43.34 -6.10 2.01
N VAL A 444 43.34 -6.92 3.06
CA VAL A 444 43.94 -6.52 4.36
C VAL A 444 45.43 -6.19 4.22
N THR A 445 46.16 -6.91 3.36
CA THR A 445 47.57 -6.63 3.07
C THR A 445 47.81 -5.29 2.36
N THR A 446 46.76 -4.60 1.88
CA THR A 446 46.86 -3.25 1.30
C THR A 446 46.67 -2.11 2.31
N LEU A 447 46.25 -2.40 3.55
CA LEU A 447 45.87 -1.37 4.52
C LEU A 447 47.05 -0.63 5.18
N GLY A 448 48.30 -1.01 4.93
CA GLY A 448 49.49 -0.30 5.43
C GLY A 448 50.44 -1.20 6.22
N THR A 449 51.24 -0.61 7.13
CA THR A 449 52.13 -1.32 8.08
C THR A 449 52.05 -0.74 9.51
N VAL A 450 50.93 -0.91 10.20
CA VAL A 450 50.75 -0.53 11.61
C VAL A 450 50.53 -1.81 12.45
N PRO A 451 51.08 -1.92 13.69
CA PRO A 451 50.96 -3.10 14.54
C PRO A 451 49.58 -3.80 14.67
N PRO A 452 48.42 -3.11 14.57
CA PRO A 452 47.10 -3.76 14.61
C PRO A 452 46.77 -4.63 13.39
N GLU A 453 47.59 -4.65 12.34
CA GLU A 453 47.47 -5.56 11.19
C GLU A 453 47.62 -7.03 11.58
N GLU A 454 48.43 -7.32 12.60
CA GLU A 454 48.66 -8.68 13.07
C GLU A 454 47.35 -9.36 13.50
N SER A 455 46.42 -8.61 14.11
CA SER A 455 45.10 -9.13 14.54
C SER A 455 44.16 -9.42 13.36
N ALA A 456 44.08 -8.49 12.39
CA ALA A 456 43.24 -8.65 11.21
C ALA A 456 43.78 -9.77 10.28
N LEU A 457 45.08 -9.76 10.00
CA LEU A 457 45.75 -10.81 9.22
C LEU A 457 45.62 -12.17 9.89
N ARG A 458 45.76 -12.26 11.22
CA ARG A 458 45.55 -13.51 11.97
C ARG A 458 44.13 -14.00 11.85
N THR A 459 43.15 -13.11 11.98
CA THR A 459 41.73 -13.47 11.84
C THR A 459 41.43 -14.04 10.45
N VAL A 460 41.94 -13.41 9.38
CA VAL A 460 41.77 -13.92 8.01
C VAL A 460 42.53 -15.21 7.81
N PHE A 461 43.78 -15.29 8.25
CA PHE A 461 44.62 -16.48 8.12
C PHE A 461 44.00 -17.69 8.78
N LEU A 462 43.57 -17.60 10.04
CA LEU A 462 42.96 -18.73 10.76
C LEU A 462 41.66 -19.19 10.07
N ARG A 463 40.82 -18.25 9.62
CA ARG A 463 39.61 -18.59 8.85
C ARG A 463 39.92 -19.22 7.50
N TRP A 464 40.96 -18.74 6.80
CA TRP A 464 41.42 -19.32 5.54
C TRP A 464 41.98 -20.72 5.79
N HIS A 465 42.86 -20.86 6.77
CA HIS A 465 43.51 -22.11 7.13
C HIS A 465 42.50 -23.21 7.48
N ALA A 466 41.45 -22.86 8.25
CA ALA A 466 40.36 -23.79 8.57
C ALA A 466 39.58 -24.29 7.35
N ARG A 467 39.63 -23.57 6.21
CA ARG A 467 38.96 -23.94 4.95
C ARG A 467 39.90 -24.56 3.92
N ASP A 468 41.11 -24.02 3.79
CA ASP A 468 42.18 -24.45 2.89
C ASP A 468 43.55 -24.10 3.50
N ALA A 469 44.05 -25.01 4.33
CA ALA A 469 45.33 -24.87 5.02
C ALA A 469 46.50 -24.64 4.05
N HIS A 470 46.51 -25.34 2.91
CA HIS A 470 47.61 -25.24 1.95
C HIS A 470 47.65 -23.89 1.26
N ALA A 471 46.51 -23.35 0.83
CA ALA A 471 46.45 -22.02 0.23
C ALA A 471 46.83 -20.93 1.24
N ALA A 472 46.29 -21.01 2.47
CA ALA A 472 46.58 -20.07 3.54
C ALA A 472 48.08 -20.04 3.89
N ILE A 473 48.73 -21.21 4.06
CA ILE A 473 50.16 -21.31 4.36
C ILE A 473 51.01 -20.75 3.21
N ARG A 474 50.64 -21.02 1.95
CA ARG A 474 51.35 -20.43 0.78
C ARG A 474 51.26 -18.91 0.79
N ALA A 475 50.08 -18.36 1.08
CA ALA A 475 49.87 -16.91 1.14
C ALA A 475 50.70 -16.27 2.27
N VAL A 476 50.66 -16.81 3.48
CA VAL A 476 51.47 -16.35 4.62
C VAL A 476 52.97 -16.46 4.34
N SER A 477 53.41 -17.54 3.69
CA SER A 477 54.82 -17.74 3.34
C SER A 477 55.36 -16.73 2.34
N SER A 478 54.48 -16.11 1.55
CA SER A 478 54.82 -15.08 0.56
C SER A 478 54.99 -13.68 1.16
N LEU A 479 54.65 -13.47 2.43
CA LEU A 479 54.86 -12.19 3.10
C LEU A 479 56.36 -11.89 3.24
N ALA A 480 56.74 -10.65 2.90
CA ALA A 480 58.12 -10.18 3.02
C ALA A 480 58.57 -10.00 4.48
N ASP A 481 57.65 -9.65 5.37
CA ASP A 481 57.94 -9.51 6.81
C ASP A 481 57.91 -10.87 7.50
N HIS A 482 59.10 -11.36 7.85
CA HIS A 482 59.29 -12.62 8.57
C HIS A 482 58.64 -12.61 9.96
N ARG A 483 58.56 -11.47 10.65
CA ARG A 483 57.97 -11.39 11.99
C ARG A 483 56.47 -11.62 11.94
N VAL A 484 55.78 -10.94 11.02
CA VAL A 484 54.34 -11.12 10.80
C VAL A 484 54.06 -12.56 10.35
N ARG A 485 54.87 -13.09 9.42
CA ARG A 485 54.75 -14.50 8.99
C ARG A 485 54.86 -15.47 10.17
N ASP A 486 55.91 -15.35 10.97
CA ASP A 486 56.16 -16.25 12.10
C ASP A 486 55.07 -16.12 13.17
N TYR A 487 54.58 -14.91 13.43
CA TYR A 487 53.43 -14.65 14.32
C TYR A 487 52.15 -15.36 13.84
N LEU A 488 51.82 -15.24 12.56
CA LEU A 488 50.63 -15.88 11.98
C LEU A 488 50.75 -17.41 12.04
N LEU A 489 51.91 -17.97 11.68
CA LEU A 489 52.17 -19.41 11.73
C LEU A 489 52.15 -19.98 13.16
N ALA A 490 52.70 -19.25 14.13
CA ALA A 490 52.62 -19.63 15.55
C ALA A 490 51.16 -19.73 16.02
N GLY A 491 50.28 -18.86 15.52
CA GLY A 491 48.86 -18.88 15.85
C GLY A 491 48.11 -20.16 15.46
N VAL A 492 48.62 -20.96 14.51
CA VAL A 492 48.06 -22.29 14.15
C VAL A 492 48.58 -23.40 15.06
N ALA A 493 49.75 -23.22 15.69
CA ALA A 493 50.31 -24.19 16.64
C ALA A 493 49.63 -24.11 18.03
N ASP A 494 48.99 -22.99 18.33
CA ASP A 494 48.27 -22.72 19.58
C ASP A 494 46.77 -23.15 19.55
N GLU A 495 46.23 -23.49 18.38
CA GLU A 495 44.89 -24.10 18.19
C GLU A 495 44.97 -25.63 18.23
#